data_AF-U1PNI1-F1
#
_entry.id   AF-U1PNI1-F1
#
_cell.length_a   1.000
_cell.length_b   1.000
_cell.length_c   1.000
_cell.angle_alpha   90.00
_cell.angle_beta   90.00
_cell.angle_gamma   90.00
#
_symmetry.space_group_name_H-M   'P 1'
#
loop_
_entity.id
_entity.type
_entity.pdbx_description
1 polymer ?
#
loop_
_entity_poly.entity_id
_entity_poly.type
_entity_poly.pdbx_seq_one_letter_code
_entity_poly.pdbx_strand_id
1 'polypeptide(L)'
;MRVGNLLVHGPAGAGKTTCVRHVFEQLEDETSTRAIYINCRQYNIRSSLLTELLIEIGYPALRKGRPVDGILSRLQEFIRKNRSGVAIALDELDCLGDQTEVVYNLEMLSSSIEKDIGLMMVPNRDPRQLWSDLRSESRLDCSILCFDPYSEAEFVDIFNQRVTQAFRPGVVEDGIVEVIAEQVAPDSGDCREARVGC
;
A
#
# COMPACT_ATOMS: atom_id res chain seq x y z
N MET A 1 -1.73 7.77 -22.28
CA MET A 1 -2.74 7.60 -21.21
C MET A 1 -1.96 7.82 -19.93
N ARG A 2 -2.17 8.95 -19.24
CA ARG A 2 -1.38 9.30 -18.05
C ARG A 2 -1.70 8.29 -16.96
N VAL A 3 -0.71 7.65 -16.33
CA VAL A 3 -0.98 6.79 -15.17
C VAL A 3 -1.34 7.71 -14.02
N GLY A 4 -2.55 7.52 -13.49
CA GLY A 4 -3.08 8.33 -12.39
C GLY A 4 -2.54 7.87 -11.04
N ASN A 5 -2.58 8.77 -10.07
CA ASN A 5 -2.33 8.42 -8.68
C ASN A 5 -3.59 7.81 -8.07
N LEU A 6 -3.44 6.87 -7.15
CA LEU A 6 -4.54 6.18 -6.47
C LEU A 6 -4.36 6.23 -4.96
N LEU A 7 -5.35 6.73 -4.26
CA LEU A 7 -5.43 6.67 -2.80
C LEU A 7 -6.39 5.57 -2.41
N VAL A 8 -5.90 4.58 -1.67
CA VAL A 8 -6.70 3.46 -1.16
C VAL A 8 -6.95 3.69 0.32
N HIS A 9 -8.22 3.80 0.71
CA HIS A 9 -8.60 3.99 2.11
C HIS A 9 -9.74 3.06 2.51
N GLY A 10 -9.93 2.87 3.81
CA GLY A 10 -10.91 1.96 4.38
C GLY A 10 -10.51 1.58 5.80
N PRO A 11 -11.39 0.90 6.56
CA PRO A 11 -11.10 0.56 7.94
C PRO A 11 -9.90 -0.40 8.06
N ALA A 12 -9.29 -0.41 9.25
CA ALA A 12 -8.29 -1.42 9.58
C ALA A 12 -8.85 -2.82 9.31
N GLY A 13 -8.06 -3.71 8.73
CA GLY A 13 -8.47 -5.10 8.52
C GLY A 13 -9.27 -5.39 7.25
N ALA A 14 -9.74 -4.39 6.50
CA ALA A 14 -10.49 -4.58 5.26
C ALA A 14 -9.69 -5.15 4.07
N GLY A 15 -8.49 -5.71 4.30
CA GLY A 15 -7.70 -6.36 3.25
C GLY A 15 -6.93 -5.44 2.30
N LYS A 16 -6.87 -4.12 2.55
CA LYS A 16 -6.13 -3.13 1.74
C LYS A 16 -4.71 -3.60 1.39
N THR A 17 -3.86 -3.84 2.40
CA THR A 17 -2.47 -4.29 2.20
C THR A 17 -2.38 -5.59 1.40
N THR A 18 -3.24 -6.57 1.69
CA THR A 18 -3.26 -7.85 0.98
C THR A 18 -3.59 -7.66 -0.50
N CYS A 19 -4.63 -6.89 -0.80
CA CYS A 19 -5.05 -6.59 -2.17
C CYS A 19 -3.96 -5.82 -2.93
N VAL A 20 -3.38 -4.78 -2.31
CA VAL A 20 -2.32 -3.98 -2.94
C VAL A 20 -1.09 -4.83 -3.27
N ARG A 21 -0.65 -5.71 -2.35
CA ARG A 21 0.47 -6.61 -2.62
C ARG A 21 0.17 -7.57 -3.76
N HIS A 22 -1.02 -8.17 -3.76
CA HIS A 22 -1.44 -9.09 -4.82
C HIS A 22 -1.47 -8.41 -6.20
N VAL A 23 -2.04 -7.20 -6.29
CA VAL A 23 -2.07 -6.43 -7.54
C VAL A 23 -0.67 -6.05 -8.01
N PHE A 24 0.23 -5.69 -7.09
CA PHE A 24 1.61 -5.35 -7.45
C PHE A 24 2.43 -6.56 -7.91
N GLU A 25 2.21 -7.73 -7.31
CA GLU A 25 2.78 -9.01 -7.77
C GLU A 25 2.27 -9.33 -9.19
N GLN A 26 0.96 -9.25 -9.43
CA GLN A 26 0.39 -9.46 -10.77
C GLN A 26 0.87 -8.44 -11.80
N LEU A 27 1.02 -7.17 -11.43
CA LEU A 27 1.53 -6.13 -12.32
C LEU A 27 2.95 -6.45 -12.80
N GLU A 28 3.79 -6.99 -11.92
CA GLU A 28 5.16 -7.38 -12.26
C GLU A 28 5.22 -8.68 -13.08
N ASP A 29 4.32 -9.64 -12.81
CA ASP A 29 4.26 -10.93 -13.52
C ASP A 29 3.63 -10.80 -14.93
N GLU A 30 2.60 -9.97 -15.07
CA GLU A 30 1.78 -9.88 -16.29
C GLU A 30 2.19 -8.74 -17.22
N THR A 31 3.00 -7.78 -16.73
CA THR A 31 3.41 -6.62 -17.51
C THR A 31 4.92 -6.38 -17.40
N SER A 32 5.46 -5.52 -18.27
CA SER A 32 6.86 -5.08 -18.13
C SER A 32 7.05 -3.98 -17.08
N THR A 33 5.98 -3.54 -16.40
CA THR A 33 6.01 -2.45 -15.42
C THR A 33 6.85 -2.85 -14.23
N ARG A 34 7.76 -1.98 -13.79
CA ARG A 34 8.45 -2.20 -12.53
C ARG A 34 7.50 -1.84 -11.39
N ALA A 35 6.99 -2.85 -10.68
CA ALA A 35 6.13 -2.66 -9.52
C ALA A 35 6.98 -2.68 -8.24
N ILE A 36 6.80 -1.70 -7.37
CA ILE A 36 7.55 -1.58 -6.12
C ILE A 36 6.56 -1.37 -4.97
N TYR A 37 6.61 -2.23 -3.97
CA TYR A 37 5.82 -2.10 -2.75
C TYR A 37 6.72 -1.77 -1.56
N ILE A 38 6.39 -0.70 -0.83
CA ILE A 38 7.09 -0.30 0.39
C ILE A 38 6.08 -0.10 1.52
N ASN A 39 6.35 -0.76 2.66
CA ASN A 39 5.68 -0.44 3.91
C ASN A 39 6.44 0.70 4.62
N CYS A 40 5.81 1.87 4.70
CA CYS A 40 6.39 3.10 5.24
C CYS A 40 6.72 3.00 6.74
N ARG A 41 6.11 2.07 7.49
CA ARG A 41 6.45 1.83 8.90
C ARG A 41 7.89 1.33 9.07
N GLN A 42 8.42 0.58 8.10
CA GLN A 42 9.81 0.11 8.12
C GLN A 42 10.80 1.22 7.79
N TYR A 43 10.36 2.22 7.02
CA TYR A 43 11.17 3.32 6.50
C TYR A 43 10.51 4.67 6.81
N ASN A 44 10.36 4.96 8.10
CA ASN A 44 9.60 6.11 8.61
C ASN A 44 10.31 7.47 8.50
N ILE A 45 11.43 7.55 7.78
CA ILE A 45 12.18 8.78 7.52
C ILE A 45 12.30 8.94 5.99
N ARG A 46 12.09 10.16 5.48
CA ARG A 46 12.16 10.47 4.04
C ARG A 46 13.39 9.89 3.35
N SER A 47 14.58 10.08 3.93
CA SER A 47 15.83 9.60 3.33
C SER A 47 15.95 8.07 3.31
N SER A 48 15.42 7.35 4.31
CA SER A 48 15.46 5.89 4.33
C SER A 48 14.47 5.30 3.32
N LEU A 49 13.26 5.87 3.19
CA LEU A 49 12.28 5.43 2.21
C LEU A 49 12.76 5.65 0.77
N LEU A 50 13.28 6.84 0.46
CA LEU A 50 13.82 7.12 -0.88
C LEU A 50 15.05 6.26 -1.19
N THR A 51 15.87 5.94 -0.19
CA THR A 51 16.98 4.99 -0.37
C THR A 51 16.48 3.58 -0.63
N GLU A 52 15.41 3.14 0.04
CA GLU A 52 14.83 1.84 -0.22
C GLU A 52 14.25 1.77 -1.64
N LEU A 53 13.53 2.79 -2.10
CA LEU A 53 13.10 2.88 -3.51
C LEU A 53 14.27 2.73 -4.48
N LEU A 54 15.41 3.36 -4.16
CA LEU A 54 16.63 3.26 -4.96
C LEU A 54 17.20 1.83 -4.98
N ILE A 55 17.13 1.11 -3.86
CA ILE A 55 17.55 -0.30 -3.77
C ILE A 55 16.59 -1.20 -4.57
N GLU A 56 15.28 -0.98 -4.44
CA GLU A 56 14.23 -1.73 -5.14
C GLU A 56 14.30 -1.57 -6.65
N ILE A 57 14.84 -0.47 -7.18
CA ILE A 57 15.12 -0.34 -8.62
C ILE A 57 16.46 -0.97 -9.06
N GLY A 58 17.13 -1.69 -8.17
CA GLY A 58 18.38 -2.41 -8.44
C GLY A 58 19.65 -1.58 -8.31
N TYR A 59 19.60 -0.38 -7.72
CA TYR A 59 20.79 0.42 -7.49
C TYR A 59 21.43 0.04 -6.14
N PRO A 60 22.72 -0.37 -6.11
CA PRO A 60 23.40 -0.70 -4.86
C PRO A 60 23.59 0.55 -4.02
N ALA A 61 22.77 0.71 -2.98
CA ALA A 61 22.80 1.85 -2.08
C ALA A 61 23.05 1.42 -0.64
N LEU A 62 23.91 2.16 0.05
CA LEU A 62 23.97 2.10 1.50
C LEU A 62 22.71 2.74 2.07
N ARG A 63 22.07 2.07 3.03
CA ARG A 63 20.81 2.51 3.67
C ARG A 63 20.94 3.84 4.44
N LYS A 64 22.15 4.38 4.66
CA LYS A 64 22.38 5.62 5.41
C LYS A 64 23.45 6.49 4.75
N GLY A 65 23.35 7.80 5.00
CA GLY A 65 24.41 8.77 4.71
C GLY A 65 24.39 9.40 3.32
N ARG A 66 23.35 9.14 2.51
CA ARG A 66 23.22 9.76 1.18
C ARG A 66 22.30 11.00 1.23
N PRO A 67 22.70 12.14 0.63
CA PRO A 67 21.81 13.30 0.49
C PRO A 67 20.58 12.96 -0.34
N VAL A 68 19.41 13.50 0.06
CA VAL A 68 18.12 13.28 -0.61
C VAL A 68 18.19 13.68 -2.09
N ASP A 69 18.78 14.83 -2.42
CA ASP A 69 18.91 15.30 -3.80
C ASP A 69 19.68 14.32 -4.69
N GLY A 70 20.72 13.68 -4.13
CA GLY A 70 21.50 12.66 -4.83
C GLY A 70 20.71 11.38 -5.08
N ILE A 71 19.80 11.02 -4.15
CA ILE A 71 18.90 9.87 -4.31
C ILE A 71 17.86 10.18 -5.39
N LEU A 72 17.20 11.34 -5.32
CA LEU A 72 16.19 11.77 -6.29
C LEU A 72 16.75 11.84 -7.71
N SER A 73 17.96 12.37 -7.86
CA SER A 73 18.64 12.42 -9.17
C SER A 73 18.85 11.02 -9.77
N ARG A 74 19.17 10.02 -8.95
CA ARG A 74 19.35 8.63 -9.40
C ARG A 74 18.02 7.95 -9.74
N LEU A 75 16.99 8.18 -8.92
CA LEU A 75 15.63 7.72 -9.23
C LEU A 75 15.16 8.29 -10.57
N GLN A 76 15.37 9.59 -10.79
CA GLN A 76 15.03 10.26 -12.05
C GLN A 76 15.77 9.63 -13.24
N GLU A 77 17.09 9.38 -13.11
CA GLU A 77 17.89 8.73 -14.14
C GLU A 77 17.34 7.34 -14.50
N PHE A 78 16.98 6.54 -13.49
CA PHE A 78 16.41 5.22 -13.69
C PHE A 78 15.06 5.28 -14.42
N ILE A 79 14.12 6.11 -13.94
CA ILE A 79 12.79 6.26 -14.54
C ILE A 79 12.90 6.74 -15.98
N ARG A 80 13.81 7.69 -16.26
CA ARG A 80 14.09 8.16 -17.64
C ARG A 80 14.59 7.05 -18.55
N LYS A 81 15.35 6.07 -18.04
CA LYS A 81 15.85 4.94 -18.84
C LYS A 81 14.81 3.83 -18.98
N ASN A 82 14.03 3.55 -17.94
CA ASN A 82 13.05 2.48 -17.94
C ASN A 82 11.87 2.79 -18.87
N ARG A 83 11.71 2.05 -19.97
CA ARG A 83 10.66 2.31 -20.97
C ARG A 83 9.29 1.74 -20.58
N SER A 84 9.23 0.91 -19.55
CA SER A 84 8.06 0.10 -19.23
C SER A 84 7.18 0.67 -18.12
N GLY A 85 7.48 1.88 -17.63
CA GLY A 85 6.74 2.49 -16.52
C GLY A 85 7.17 1.98 -15.14
N VAL A 86 6.80 2.72 -14.10
CA VAL A 86 7.09 2.36 -12.70
C VAL A 86 5.82 2.56 -11.87
N ALA A 87 5.39 1.52 -11.17
CA ALA A 87 4.31 1.59 -10.19
C ALA A 87 4.91 1.52 -8.77
N ILE A 88 4.48 2.41 -7.88
CA ILE A 88 4.98 2.50 -6.51
C ILE A 88 3.80 2.47 -5.54
N ALA A 89 3.77 1.48 -4.65
CA ALA A 89 2.83 1.41 -3.53
C ALA A 89 3.53 1.86 -2.24
N LEU A 90 2.96 2.87 -1.58
CA LEU A 90 3.34 3.35 -0.26
C LEU A 90 2.27 2.94 0.75
N ASP A 91 2.53 1.84 1.46
CA ASP A 91 1.64 1.31 2.49
C ASP A 91 1.93 1.92 3.86
N GLU A 92 0.91 2.06 4.69
CA GLU A 92 0.94 2.79 5.96
C GLU A 92 1.57 4.19 5.86
N LEU A 93 1.22 4.94 4.80
CA LEU A 93 1.87 6.22 4.46
C LEU A 93 1.90 7.23 5.64
N ASP A 94 0.88 7.21 6.49
CA ASP A 94 0.76 8.05 7.68
C ASP A 94 1.80 7.78 8.79
N CYS A 95 2.56 6.67 8.68
CA CYS A 95 3.70 6.40 9.55
C CYS A 95 4.93 7.25 9.18
N LEU A 96 4.96 7.86 8.00
CA LEU A 96 6.06 8.69 7.53
C LEU A 96 5.90 10.13 8.04
N GLY A 97 6.86 10.62 8.83
CA GLY A 97 6.80 11.99 9.36
C GLY A 97 6.78 13.08 8.28
N ASP A 98 7.44 12.82 7.14
CA ASP A 98 7.55 13.74 6.00
C ASP A 98 6.72 13.26 4.78
N GLN A 99 5.55 12.67 5.01
CA GLN A 99 4.70 12.09 3.96
C GLN A 99 4.43 13.02 2.77
N THR A 100 4.10 14.30 3.05
CA THR A 100 3.83 15.31 2.03
C THR A 100 5.02 15.56 1.13
N GLU A 101 6.21 15.68 1.71
CA GLU A 101 7.46 15.90 0.98
C GLU A 101 7.81 14.70 0.09
N VAL A 102 7.62 13.47 0.58
CA VAL A 102 7.86 12.26 -0.22
C VAL A 102 6.92 12.18 -1.40
N VAL A 103 5.61 12.36 -1.17
CA VAL A 103 4.60 12.35 -2.24
C VAL A 103 4.92 13.42 -3.29
N TYR A 104 5.25 14.64 -2.85
CA TYR A 104 5.65 15.72 -3.75
C TYR A 104 6.91 15.39 -4.55
N ASN A 105 7.92 14.77 -3.93
CA ASN A 105 9.14 14.36 -4.61
C ASN A 105 8.84 13.33 -5.72
N LEU A 106 7.98 12.34 -5.45
CA LEU A 106 7.58 11.33 -6.44
C LEU A 106 6.72 11.92 -7.56
N GLU A 107 5.81 12.84 -7.24
CA GLU A 107 4.98 13.54 -8.22
C GLU A 107 5.83 14.43 -9.15
N MET A 108 6.84 15.10 -8.60
CA MET A 108 7.79 15.90 -9.38
C MET A 108 8.63 15.02 -10.31
N LEU A 109 9.04 13.84 -9.85
CA LEU A 109 9.72 12.86 -10.70
C LEU A 109 8.84 12.44 -11.88
N SER A 110 7.56 12.15 -11.61
CA SER A 110 6.55 11.80 -12.63
C SER A 110 6.36 12.93 -13.64
N SER A 111 6.16 14.18 -13.17
CA SER A 111 5.91 15.34 -14.04
C SER A 111 7.13 15.77 -14.86
N SER A 112 8.35 15.46 -14.39
CA SER A 112 9.59 15.84 -15.08
C SER A 112 9.93 14.95 -16.29
N ILE A 113 9.18 13.86 -16.49
CA ILE A 113 9.44 12.84 -17.49
C ILE A 113 8.12 12.58 -18.23
N GLU A 114 8.12 12.43 -19.55
CA GLU A 114 6.93 11.96 -20.31
C GLU A 114 6.58 10.48 -20.02
N LYS A 115 6.99 9.96 -18.86
CA LYS A 115 6.81 8.58 -18.44
C LYS A 115 6.04 8.55 -17.15
N ASP A 116 5.05 7.69 -17.14
CA ASP A 116 4.07 7.67 -16.08
C ASP A 116 4.60 6.86 -14.89
N ILE A 117 4.83 7.54 -13.76
CA ILE A 117 4.91 6.89 -12.45
C ILE A 117 3.48 6.78 -11.94
N GLY A 118 3.03 5.56 -11.65
CA GLY A 118 1.78 5.32 -10.94
C GLY A 118 2.03 5.24 -9.44
N LEU A 119 1.49 6.19 -8.67
CA LEU A 119 1.60 6.16 -7.21
C LEU A 119 0.32 5.61 -6.60
N MET A 120 0.44 4.54 -5.80
CA MET A 120 -0.62 4.02 -4.95
C MET A 120 -0.29 4.34 -3.48
N MET A 121 -1.19 5.03 -2.80
CA MET A 121 -1.01 5.48 -1.42
C MET A 121 -2.03 4.79 -0.53
N VAL A 122 -1.59 4.21 0.58
CA VAL A 122 -2.46 3.50 1.53
C VAL A 122 -2.22 4.03 2.94
N PRO A 123 -2.92 5.09 3.37
CA PRO A 123 -2.89 5.52 4.77
C PRO A 123 -3.73 4.58 5.65
N ASN A 124 -3.36 4.47 6.93
CA ASN A 124 -4.22 3.86 7.95
C ASN A 124 -5.28 4.83 8.48
N ARG A 125 -5.05 6.15 8.35
CA ARG A 125 -5.96 7.21 8.81
C ARG A 125 -6.89 7.67 7.70
N ASP A 126 -7.93 8.40 8.11
CA ASP A 126 -8.87 9.03 7.18
C ASP A 126 -8.13 9.94 6.17
N PRO A 127 -8.40 9.81 4.86
CA PRO A 127 -7.83 10.64 3.80
C PRO A 127 -7.90 12.15 4.06
N ARG A 128 -8.94 12.64 4.75
CA ARG A 128 -9.11 14.07 5.06
C ARG A 128 -7.99 14.60 5.96
N GLN A 129 -7.48 13.75 6.87
CA GLN A 129 -6.35 14.11 7.72
C GLN A 129 -5.05 14.12 6.93
N LEU A 130 -4.90 13.21 5.95
CA LEU A 130 -3.78 13.22 5.03
C LEU A 130 -3.81 14.48 4.14
N TRP A 131 -4.99 14.85 3.62
CA TRP A 131 -5.14 16.01 2.74
C TRP A 131 -4.97 17.35 3.44
N SER A 132 -5.30 17.46 4.74
CA SER A 132 -4.97 18.67 5.51
C SER A 132 -3.46 18.94 5.58
N ASP A 133 -2.64 17.88 5.55
CA ASP A 133 -1.18 17.98 5.56
C ASP A 133 -0.59 18.26 4.17
N LEU A 134 -1.32 17.91 3.10
CA LEU A 134 -0.86 18.01 1.72
C LEU A 134 -1.01 19.42 1.11
N ARG A 135 -1.61 20.40 1.82
CA ARG A 135 -1.74 21.86 1.53
C ARG A 135 -2.03 22.28 0.06
N SER A 136 -2.40 21.35 -0.81
CA SER A 136 -2.59 21.58 -2.24
C SER A 136 -3.46 20.48 -2.84
N GLU A 137 -4.76 20.54 -2.54
CA GLU A 137 -5.80 19.68 -3.15
C GLU A 137 -5.76 19.70 -4.69
N SER A 138 -5.15 20.70 -5.30
CA SER A 138 -5.19 20.95 -6.74
C SER A 138 -4.06 20.32 -7.57
N ARG A 139 -3.09 19.61 -6.97
CA ARG A 139 -1.93 19.05 -7.71
C ARG A 139 -1.89 17.53 -7.78
N LEU A 140 -2.28 16.85 -6.71
CA LEU A 140 -2.42 15.40 -6.70
C LEU A 140 -3.71 15.01 -7.42
N ASP A 141 -3.66 14.95 -8.75
CA ASP A 141 -4.70 14.34 -9.61
C ASP A 141 -4.82 12.84 -9.27
N CYS A 142 -5.53 12.57 -8.17
CA CYS A 142 -5.57 11.29 -7.49
C CYS A 142 -6.99 10.76 -7.48
N SER A 143 -7.16 9.56 -8.02
CA SER A 143 -8.39 8.78 -7.83
C SER A 143 -8.43 8.22 -6.42
N ILE A 144 -9.64 8.02 -5.88
CA ILE A 144 -9.85 7.50 -4.53
C ILE A 144 -10.58 6.17 -4.65
N LEU A 145 -10.06 5.13 -4.01
CA LEU A 145 -10.67 3.81 -3.88
C LEU A 145 -11.00 3.54 -2.41
N CYS A 146 -12.29 3.31 -2.14
CA CYS A 146 -12.79 2.96 -0.82
C CYS A 146 -12.86 1.43 -0.68
N PHE A 147 -12.26 0.90 0.37
CA PHE A 147 -12.50 -0.45 0.87
C PHE A 147 -13.56 -0.34 1.97
N ASP A 148 -14.68 -1.00 1.75
CA ASP A 148 -15.71 -1.17 2.77
C ASP A 148 -15.27 -2.24 3.79
N PRO A 149 -15.77 -2.20 5.03
CA PRO A 149 -15.64 -3.34 5.95
C PRO A 149 -16.21 -4.61 5.29
N TYR A 150 -15.62 -5.76 5.62
CA TYR A 150 -16.15 -7.03 5.13
C TYR A 150 -17.60 -7.22 5.59
N SER A 151 -18.45 -7.66 4.68
CA SER A 151 -19.75 -8.22 5.05
C SER A 151 -19.55 -9.49 5.88
N GLU A 152 -20.55 -9.86 6.68
CA GLU A 152 -20.54 -11.10 7.46
C GLU A 152 -20.24 -12.33 6.58
N ALA A 153 -20.84 -12.38 5.38
CA ALA A 153 -20.61 -13.45 4.42
C ALA A 153 -19.15 -13.50 3.92
N GLU A 154 -18.57 -12.36 3.54
CA GLU A 154 -17.16 -12.30 3.13
C GLU A 154 -16.22 -12.65 4.29
N PHE A 155 -16.58 -12.26 5.52
CA PHE A 155 -15.82 -12.59 6.71
C PHE A 155 -15.79 -14.10 6.96
N VAL A 156 -16.96 -14.76 6.91
CA VAL A 156 -17.09 -16.21 7.04
C VAL A 156 -16.29 -16.94 5.96
N ASP A 157 -16.38 -16.50 4.70
CA ASP A 157 -15.65 -17.11 3.59
C ASP A 157 -14.13 -17.01 3.77
N ILE A 158 -13.62 -15.83 4.12
CA ILE A 158 -12.19 -15.60 4.38
C ILE A 158 -11.72 -16.45 5.57
N PHE A 159 -12.51 -16.52 6.64
CA PHE A 159 -12.15 -17.30 7.82
C PHE A 159 -12.13 -18.79 7.53
N ASN A 160 -13.15 -19.32 6.84
CA ASN A 160 -13.22 -20.73 6.46
C ASN A 160 -12.05 -21.13 5.55
N GLN A 161 -11.68 -20.27 4.61
CA GLN A 161 -10.50 -20.49 3.77
C GLN A 161 -9.22 -20.58 4.61
N ARG A 162 -9.04 -19.69 5.59
CA ARG A 162 -7.89 -19.70 6.50
C ARG A 162 -7.89 -20.91 7.44
N VAL A 163 -9.05 -21.30 7.96
CA VAL A 163 -9.19 -22.48 8.83
C VAL A 163 -8.78 -23.74 8.08
N THR A 164 -9.22 -23.88 6.83
CA THR A 164 -8.88 -25.03 5.97
C THR A 164 -7.38 -25.08 5.65
N GLN A 165 -6.72 -23.92 5.53
CA GLN A 165 -5.28 -23.83 5.27
C GLN A 165 -4.42 -24.03 6.54
N ALA A 166 -4.91 -23.60 7.70
CA ALA A 166 -4.15 -23.58 8.95
C ALA A 166 -4.39 -24.79 9.86
N PHE A 167 -5.56 -25.44 9.77
CA PHE A 167 -5.97 -26.53 10.66
C PHE A 167 -6.29 -27.80 9.87
N ARG A 168 -6.16 -28.97 10.54
CA ARG A 168 -6.59 -30.25 9.96
C ARG A 168 -8.13 -30.33 9.96
N PRO A 169 -8.73 -31.06 9.00
CA PRO A 169 -10.17 -31.29 8.98
C PRO A 169 -10.68 -31.83 10.32
N GLY A 170 -11.78 -31.28 10.83
CA GLY A 170 -12.42 -31.69 12.08
C GLY A 170 -11.81 -31.13 13.38
N VAL A 171 -10.83 -30.22 13.28
CA VAL A 171 -10.27 -29.52 14.47
C VAL A 171 -11.12 -28.31 14.86
N VAL A 172 -11.76 -27.66 13.90
CA VAL A 172 -12.67 -26.54 14.12
C VAL A 172 -14.09 -27.07 14.03
N GLU A 173 -14.91 -26.77 15.04
CA GLU A 173 -16.31 -27.20 15.12
C GLU A 173 -17.17 -26.43 14.12
N ASP A 174 -18.10 -27.11 13.46
CA ASP A 174 -19.01 -26.51 12.49
C ASP A 174 -19.87 -25.42 13.19
N GLY A 175 -20.00 -24.24 12.58
CA GLY A 175 -20.77 -23.13 13.15
C GLY A 175 -19.94 -22.13 13.97
N ILE A 176 -18.72 -22.47 14.38
CA ILE A 176 -17.90 -21.58 15.23
C ILE A 176 -17.43 -20.33 14.47
N VAL A 177 -17.23 -20.45 13.15
CA VAL A 177 -16.81 -19.34 12.30
C VAL A 177 -17.94 -18.33 12.13
N GLU A 178 -19.17 -18.80 11.97
CA GLU A 178 -20.37 -17.98 11.89
C GLU A 178 -20.61 -17.22 13.20
N VAL A 179 -20.43 -17.87 14.36
CA VAL A 179 -20.54 -17.20 15.66
C VAL A 179 -19.46 -16.12 15.83
N ILE A 180 -18.24 -16.37 15.38
CA ILE A 180 -17.15 -15.36 15.41
C ILE A 180 -17.46 -14.20 14.47
N ALA A 181 -17.97 -14.48 13.26
CA ALA A 181 -18.34 -13.47 12.29
C ALA A 181 -19.48 -12.58 12.79
N GLU A 182 -20.53 -13.17 13.37
CA GLU A 182 -21.66 -12.45 13.97
C GLU A 182 -21.22 -11.52 15.11
N GLN A 183 -20.17 -11.87 15.86
CA GLN A 183 -19.63 -11.04 16.93
C GLN A 183 -18.69 -9.92 16.45
N VAL A 184 -17.95 -10.13 15.35
CA VAL A 184 -16.86 -9.22 14.92
C VAL A 184 -17.29 -8.28 13.78
N ALA A 185 -18.19 -8.74 12.91
CA ALA A 185 -18.71 -7.95 11.78
C ALA A 185 -19.46 -6.67 12.22
N PRO A 186 -20.25 -6.66 13.32
CA PRO A 186 -20.97 -5.45 13.75
C PRO A 186 -20.06 -4.36 14.37
N ASP A 187 -18.96 -4.75 15.02
CA ASP A 187 -18.16 -3.85 15.85
C ASP A 187 -16.96 -3.22 15.13
N SER A 188 -16.23 -3.97 14.30
CA SER A 188 -15.02 -3.43 13.62
C SER A 188 -14.85 -3.86 12.17
N GLY A 189 -15.37 -5.03 11.78
CA GLY A 189 -15.10 -5.61 10.45
C GLY A 189 -13.62 -5.91 10.19
N ASP A 190 -12.74 -5.82 11.22
CA ASP A 190 -11.33 -6.15 11.13
C ASP A 190 -11.14 -7.64 11.42
N CYS A 191 -10.79 -8.43 10.40
CA CYS A 191 -10.54 -9.87 10.56
C CYS A 191 -9.42 -10.20 11.56
N ARG A 192 -8.60 -9.24 11.97
CA ARG A 192 -7.54 -9.42 12.97
C ARG A 192 -8.06 -9.38 14.41
N GLU A 193 -9.28 -8.89 14.64
CA GLU A 193 -9.87 -8.84 15.98
C GLU A 193 -10.68 -10.09 16.36
N ALA A 194 -10.93 -10.99 15.40
CA ALA A 194 -11.53 -12.28 15.68
C ALA A 194 -10.66 -13.09 16.67
N ARG A 195 -11.15 -13.19 17.92
CA ARG A 195 -10.56 -14.00 18.97
C ARG A 195 -11.41 -15.24 19.19
N VAL A 196 -10.79 -16.41 19.12
CA VAL A 196 -11.41 -17.65 19.55
C VAL A 196 -11.43 -17.63 21.09
N GLY A 197 -12.61 -17.46 21.67
CA GLY A 197 -12.82 -17.76 23.09
C GLY A 197 -12.83 -19.27 23.26
N CYS A 198 -11.72 -19.84 23.73
CA CYS A 198 -11.69 -21.17 24.33
C CYS A 198 -11.99 -21.07 25.83
#